data_AF-A0A1G0WLA2-F1
#
_entry.id   AF-A0A1G0WLA2-F1
#
_cell.length_a   1.000
_cell.length_b   1.000
_cell.length_c   1.000
_cell.angle_alpha   90.00
_cell.angle_beta   90.00
_cell.angle_gamma   90.00
#
_symmetry.space_group_name_H-M   'P 1'
#
loop_
_entity.id
_entity.type
_entity.pdbx_description
1 polymer ?
#
loop_
_entity_poly.entity_id
_entity_poly.type
_entity_poly.pdbx_seq_one_letter_code
_entity_poly.pdbx_strand_id
1 'polypeptide(L)' 'MNRIRILLFVLLIMFCIGCTTVQPWERESLSSPIMIFDKNPIEKGIKIHHIEFREGSAGATGSQSGGCGCG' A
#
# COMPACT_ATOMS: atom_id res chain seq x y z
N MET A 1 26.44 -34.60 -3.11
CA MET A 1 26.64 -33.15 -2.85
C MET A 1 26.31 -32.25 -4.04
N ASN A 2 26.73 -32.57 -5.27
CA ASN A 2 26.52 -31.67 -6.43
C ASN A 2 25.05 -31.48 -6.82
N ARG A 3 24.20 -32.51 -6.65
CA ARG A 3 22.75 -32.39 -6.92
C ARG A 3 22.01 -31.46 -5.96
N ILE A 4 22.43 -31.41 -4.69
CA ILE A 4 21.86 -30.49 -3.68
C ILE A 4 22.26 -29.04 -3.99
N ARG A 5 23.50 -28.81 -4.42
CA ARG A 5 23.95 -27.47 -4.84
C ARG A 5 23.18 -26.96 -6.05
N ILE A 6 22.89 -27.81 -7.02
CA ILE A 6 22.08 -27.46 -8.20
C ILE A 6 20.64 -27.09 -7.78
N LEU A 7 20.02 -27.88 -6.89
CA LEU A 7 18.67 -27.60 -6.39
C LEU A 7 18.59 -26.25 -5.65
N LEU A 8 19.58 -25.93 -4.81
CA LEU A 8 19.65 -24.65 -4.12
C LEU A 8 19.82 -23.47 -5.09
N PHE A 9 20.59 -23.65 -6.16
CA PHE A 9 20.78 -22.61 -7.18
C PHE A 9 19.50 -22.34 -7.97
N VAL A 10 18.76 -23.38 -8.32
CA VAL A 10 17.44 -23.26 -8.99
C VAL A 10 16.43 -22.57 -8.10
N LEU A 11 16.40 -22.91 -6.80
CA LEU A 11 15.53 -22.25 -5.82
C LEU A 11 15.83 -20.76 -5.72
N LEU A 12 17.11 -20.37 -5.65
CA LEU A 12 17.54 -18.98 -5.59
C LEU A 12 17.05 -18.16 -6.79
N ILE A 13 17.13 -18.73 -8.01
CA ILE A 13 16.69 -18.07 -9.24
C ILE A 13 15.17 -17.87 -9.25
N MET A 14 14.37 -18.80 -8.72
CA MET A 14 12.91 -18.64 -8.62
C MET A 14 12.50 -17.44 -7.77
N PHE A 15 13.22 -17.14 -6.68
CA PHE A 15 12.91 -15.98 -5.83
C PHE A 15 13.20 -14.63 -6.49
N CYS A 16 14.09 -14.56 -7.48
CA CYS A 16 14.40 -13.32 -8.19
C CYS A 16 13.39 -12.92 -9.28
N ILE A 17 12.48 -13.82 -9.70
CA ILE A 17 11.56 -13.57 -10.82
C ILE A 17 10.32 -12.77 -10.41
N GLY A 18 10.07 -12.59 -9.10
CA GLY A 18 8.89 -11.89 -8.59
C GLY A 18 8.90 -10.36 -8.73
N CYS A 19 10.04 -9.76 -9.07
CA CYS A 19 10.16 -8.29 -9.17
C CYS A 19 9.75 -7.80 -10.56
N THR A 20 8.45 -7.86 -10.86
CA THR A 20 7.91 -7.30 -12.11
C THR A 20 7.51 -5.84 -11.91
N THR A 21 8.08 -4.94 -12.70
CA THR A 21 7.69 -3.54 -12.73
C THR A 21 6.41 -3.41 -13.56
N VAL A 22 5.26 -3.43 -12.90
CA VAL A 22 3.95 -3.21 -13.53
C VAL A 22 3.82 -1.74 -13.93
N GLN A 23 3.33 -1.46 -15.14
CA GLN A 23 3.13 -0.09 -15.62
C GLN A 23 2.02 0.60 -14.81
N PRO A 24 2.08 1.93 -14.58
CA PRO A 24 1.13 2.62 -13.71
C PRO A 24 -0.36 2.36 -14.02
N TRP A 25 -0.73 2.29 -15.31
CA TRP A 25 -2.10 2.05 -15.76
C TRP A 25 -2.58 0.60 -15.57
N GLU A 26 -1.67 -0.37 -15.47
CA GLU A 26 -2.01 -1.77 -15.17
C GLU A 26 -2.42 -1.95 -13.70
N ARG A 27 -2.06 -0.99 -12.82
CA ARG A 27 -2.43 -1.00 -11.40
C ARG A 27 -3.88 -0.57 -11.15
N GLU A 28 -4.48 0.14 -12.10
CA GLU A 28 -5.85 0.64 -11.97
C GLU A 28 -6.87 -0.51 -11.93
N SER A 29 -6.61 -1.60 -12.65
CA SER A 29 -7.42 -2.84 -12.61
C SER A 29 -7.44 -3.49 -11.21
N LEU A 30 -6.34 -3.38 -10.46
CA LEU A 30 -6.27 -3.88 -9.09
C LEU A 30 -6.89 -2.91 -8.09
N SER A 31 -6.92 -1.61 -8.39
CA SER A 31 -7.37 -0.55 -7.48
C SER A 31 -8.87 -0.28 -7.59
N SER A 32 -9.69 -1.18 -7.05
CA SER A 32 -11.15 -0.96 -7.00
C SER A 32 -11.55 0.31 -6.22
N PRO A 33 -12.62 1.04 -6.63
CA PRO A 33 -13.07 2.26 -5.95
C PRO A 33 -13.48 2.09 -4.48
N ILE A 34 -13.74 0.85 -4.04
CA ILE A 34 -14.05 0.52 -2.65
C ILE A 34 -12.82 0.63 -1.74
N MET A 35 -11.60 0.62 -2.31
CA MET A 35 -10.35 0.81 -1.56
C MET A 35 -10.00 2.30 -1.34
N ILE A 36 -10.85 3.22 -1.81
CA ILE A 36 -10.72 4.64 -1.52
C ILE A 36 -11.24 4.89 -0.10
N PHE A 37 -10.31 4.95 0.85
CA PHE A 37 -10.62 5.40 2.21
C PHE A 37 -11.09 6.85 2.19
N ASP A 38 -12.04 7.18 3.06
CA ASP A 38 -12.51 8.55 3.26
C ASP A 38 -12.98 9.27 1.99
N LYS A 39 -13.68 8.53 1.11
CA LYS A 39 -14.26 9.06 -0.13
C LYS A 39 -15.12 10.32 0.09
N ASN A 40 -15.79 10.42 1.24
CA ASN A 40 -16.58 11.58 1.62
C ASN A 40 -15.75 12.55 2.50
N PRO A 41 -15.40 13.74 2.01
CA PRO A 41 -14.58 14.69 2.76
C PRO A 41 -15.27 15.22 4.02
N ILE A 42 -16.61 15.28 4.03
CA ILE A 42 -17.38 15.75 5.20
C ILE A 42 -17.30 14.72 6.33
N GLU A 43 -17.54 13.45 5.99
CA GLU A 43 -17.45 12.35 6.96
C GLU A 43 -16.02 12.22 7.51
N LYS A 44 -15.01 12.37 6.64
CA LYS A 44 -13.60 12.40 7.03
C LYS A 44 -13.31 13.49 8.05
N GLY A 45 -13.76 14.72 7.79
CA GLY A 45 -13.55 15.86 8.68
C GLY A 45 -14.17 15.64 10.07
N ILE A 46 -15.37 15.06 10.13
CA ILE A 46 -16.05 14.74 11.39
C ILE A 46 -15.27 13.67 12.17
N LYS A 47 -14.80 12.62 11.50
CA LYS A 47 -13.98 11.56 12.13
C LYS A 47 -12.67 12.11 12.68
N ILE A 48 -11.96 12.93 11.89
CA ILE A 48 -10.72 13.58 12.30
C ILE A 48 -10.96 14.45 13.54
N HIS A 49 -11.98 15.31 13.52
CA HIS A 49 -12.33 16.15 14.67
C HIS A 49 -12.62 15.33 15.94
N HIS A 50 -13.32 14.19 15.81
CA HIS A 50 -13.57 13.30 16.93
C HIS A 50 -12.29 12.67 17.49
N ILE A 51 -11.38 12.23 16.62
CA ILE A 51 -10.09 11.65 17.00
C ILE A 51 -9.22 12.70 17.68
N GLU A 52 -9.10 13.89 17.09
CA GLU A 52 -8.34 15.02 17.65
C GLU A 52 -8.84 15.41 19.04
N PHE A 53 -10.17 15.49 19.22
CA PHE A 53 -10.75 15.77 20.53
C PHE A 53 -10.46 14.68 21.56
N ARG A 54 -10.50 13.41 21.15
CA ARG A 54 -10.23 12.27 22.05
C ARG A 54 -8.76 12.13 22.42
N GLU A 55 -7.87 12.40 21.48
CA GLU A 55 -6.43 12.21 21.64
C GLU A 55 -5.73 13.46 22.16
N GLY A 56 -6.42 14.61 22.21
CA GLY A 56 -5.82 15.89 22.59
C GLY A 56 -4.71 16.32 21.61
N SER A 57 -4.75 15.80 20.39
CA SER A 57 -3.81 16.07 19.31
C SER A 57 -4.50 16.90 18.22
N ALA A 58 -3.76 17.78 17.55
CA ALA A 58 -4.30 18.58 16.44
C ALA A 58 -3.32 18.54 15.27
N GLY A 59 -3.81 18.26 14.06
CA GLY A 59 -3.00 18.27 12.84
C GLY A 59 -2.13 17.04 12.59
N ALA A 60 -2.23 15.99 13.43
CA ALA A 60 -1.48 14.74 13.25
C ALA A 60 -2.08 13.82 12.16
N THR A 61 -3.28 14.12 11.67
CA THR A 61 -4.04 13.29 10.72
C THR A 61 -3.64 13.51 9.24
N GLY A 62 -2.64 14.35 8.97
CA GLY A 62 -2.13 14.66 7.63
C GLY A 62 -1.23 13.58 6.99
N SER A 63 -1.21 12.35 7.51
CA SER A 63 -0.50 11.25 6.85
C SER A 63 -1.27 10.82 5.60
N GLN A 64 -0.70 11.15 4.45
CA GLN A 64 -1.18 10.81 3.12
C GLN A 64 -1.49 9.30 3.07
N SER A 65 -2.78 8.96 2.96
CA SER A 65 -3.25 7.57 2.94
C SER A 65 -2.58 6.80 1.79
N GLY A 66 -2.01 5.65 2.13
CA GLY A 66 -1.14 4.86 1.26
C GLY A 66 -1.74 4.52 -0.10
N GLY A 67 -1.02 4.92 -1.13
CA GLY A 67 -1.33 4.67 -2.53
C GLY A 67 -0.51 5.59 -3.40
N CYS A 68 0.68 5.14 -3.84
CA CYS A 68 1.58 5.82 -4.77
C CYS A 68 1.88 7.32 -4.56
N GLY A 69 1.58 7.94 -3.40
CA GLY A 69 2.17 9.22 -2.95
C GLY A 69 1.93 10.45 -3.83
N CYS A 70 0.96 10.43 -4.74
CA CYS A 70 0.61 11.59 -5.56
C CYS A 70 -0.66 12.23 -4.97
N GLY A 71 -0.45 13.04 -3.93
CA GLY A 71 -1.34 14.18 -3.67
C GLY A 71 -1.10 15.28 -4.71
#